data_AF-A0A5S6Q6B2-F1
#
_entry.id   AF-A0A5S6Q6B2-F1
#
_cell.length_a   1.000
_cell.length_b   1.000
_cell.length_c   1.000
_cell.angle_alpha   90.00
_cell.angle_beta   90.00
_cell.angle_gamma   90.00
#
_symmetry.space_group_name_H-M   'P 1'
#
loop_
_entity.id
_entity.type
_entity.pdbx_description
1 polymer ?
#
loop_
_entity_poly.entity_id
_entity_poly.type
_entity_poly.pdbx_seq_one_letter_code
_entity_poly.pdbx_strand_id
1 'polypeptide(L)'
;MRVCQCYGPERQDLEPLSVAMRREDLQERKRWPCAVEHADLADQRVRCRRCGNISGAPESLAHISQTCMFTHGLITRRHDAVVDKIASIAIDAGYDSLREPILRCDGQTWKPDLVPYKGENSFIVDVAIPYESKEPLARRHHEKCRKYERLKATVCTLTKTKNCATGAIIIGARGAWCPRNDESLKLANINIKYRQKALLCLTVLERTNKIISWFMQASEELQPRIIFWPSSTAALTEALASSGQGRDLCRRSTSALTEALASSVQGRDGSRMPIALCRFR
;
A
#
# COMPACT_ATOMS: atom_id res chain seq x y z
N MET A 1 -53.08 12.67 58.13
CA MET A 1 -53.03 11.50 57.21
C MET A 1 -53.77 11.91 55.95
N ARG A 2 -53.10 12.46 54.93
CA ARG A 2 -52.49 11.77 53.77
C ARG A 2 -53.44 10.81 53.07
N VAL A 3 -54.08 11.27 51.99
CA VAL A 3 -54.28 10.47 50.78
C VAL A 3 -54.00 11.38 49.59
N CYS A 4 -53.08 10.93 48.74
CA CYS A 4 -52.55 11.61 47.56
C CYS A 4 -53.51 11.38 46.38
N GLN A 5 -53.89 12.45 45.69
CA GLN A 5 -54.68 12.42 44.45
C GLN A 5 -53.86 13.13 43.38
N CYS A 6 -53.50 12.43 42.30
CA CYS A 6 -53.21 13.06 41.03
C CYS A 6 -53.81 12.21 39.89
N TYR A 7 -54.89 12.75 39.34
CA TYR A 7 -55.47 12.46 38.04
C TYR A 7 -54.53 12.98 36.92
N GLY A 8 -54.45 12.27 35.78
CA GLY A 8 -54.00 12.84 34.50
C GLY A 8 -55.10 13.70 33.84
N PRO A 9 -54.81 14.55 32.83
CA PRO A 9 -54.60 14.14 31.41
C PRO A 9 -53.45 14.97 30.76
N GLU A 10 -53.04 14.90 29.48
CA GLU A 10 -53.76 15.05 28.20
C GLU A 10 -52.73 14.93 27.03
N ARG A 11 -53.14 14.51 25.82
CA ARG A 11 -52.29 14.44 24.60
C ARG A 11 -52.37 15.75 23.80
N GLN A 12 -51.23 16.31 23.36
CA GLN A 12 -51.12 17.17 22.17
C GLN A 12 -49.76 16.97 21.45
N ASP A 13 -49.84 16.47 20.22
CA ASP A 13 -49.08 16.66 18.97
C ASP A 13 -47.61 17.17 18.89
N LEU A 14 -46.79 16.34 18.21
CA LEU A 14 -45.84 16.57 17.07
C LEU A 14 -44.59 17.50 17.16
N GLU A 15 -43.40 16.85 17.06
CA GLU A 15 -42.12 17.19 16.36
C GLU A 15 -41.28 18.44 16.75
N PRO A 16 -39.95 18.52 16.44
CA PRO A 16 -38.86 17.53 16.54
C PRO A 16 -37.76 17.97 17.54
N LEU A 17 -37.05 17.00 18.12
CA LEU A 17 -35.87 17.25 18.97
C LEU A 17 -34.72 17.85 18.16
N SER A 18 -34.61 19.18 18.20
CA SER A 18 -33.38 19.90 17.88
C SER A 18 -32.32 19.57 18.94
N VAL A 19 -31.40 18.66 18.64
CA VAL A 19 -30.17 18.51 19.43
C VAL A 19 -29.23 19.65 19.03
N ALA A 20 -29.50 20.82 19.58
CA ALA A 20 -28.56 21.92 19.60
C ALA A 20 -27.36 21.52 20.47
N MET A 21 -26.24 21.17 19.84
CA MET A 21 -24.96 21.03 20.54
C MET A 21 -24.60 22.38 21.15
N ARG A 22 -24.51 22.43 22.48
CA ARG A 22 -24.18 23.65 23.23
C ARG A 22 -22.79 24.15 22.82
N ARG A 23 -22.67 25.47 22.63
CA ARG A 23 -21.44 26.17 22.22
C ARG A 23 -20.30 26.09 23.25
N GLU A 24 -20.52 25.47 24.41
CA GLU A 24 -19.55 25.37 25.50
C GLU A 24 -18.66 24.11 25.42
N ASP A 25 -18.99 23.14 24.57
CA ASP A 25 -18.18 21.92 24.35
C ASP A 25 -16.99 22.13 23.38
N LEU A 26 -16.80 23.36 22.86
CA LEU A 26 -15.74 23.69 21.89
C LEU A 26 -14.45 24.27 22.53
N GLN A 27 -14.45 24.55 23.83
CA GLN A 27 -13.33 25.24 24.50
C GLN A 27 -12.33 24.29 25.21
N GLU A 28 -12.56 22.98 25.19
CA GLU A 28 -11.64 21.98 25.75
C GLU A 28 -10.99 21.09 24.67
N ARG A 29 -10.57 21.70 23.55
CA ARG A 29 -9.53 21.09 22.69
C ARG A 29 -8.18 21.19 23.41
N LYS A 30 -7.99 20.34 24.41
CA LYS A 30 -6.65 19.99 24.91
C LYS A 30 -5.85 19.52 23.71
N ARG A 31 -4.87 20.35 23.37
CA ARG A 31 -3.79 20.12 22.42
C ARG A 31 -3.25 18.72 22.62
N TRP A 32 -3.61 17.78 21.76
CA TRP A 32 -2.91 16.51 21.64
C TRP A 32 -1.50 16.84 21.15
N PRO A 33 -0.45 16.70 21.97
CA PRO A 33 0.89 16.77 21.45
C PRO A 33 1.07 15.47 20.67
N CYS A 34 1.01 15.55 19.35
CA CYS A 34 1.66 14.56 18.50
C CYS A 34 3.18 14.72 18.64
N ALA A 35 3.70 14.55 19.85
CA ALA A 35 5.11 14.34 20.10
C ALA A 35 5.37 12.86 19.85
N VAL A 36 5.58 12.51 18.58
CA VAL A 36 6.39 11.32 18.27
C VAL A 36 7.84 11.78 18.48
N GLU A 37 8.22 11.91 19.74
CA GLU A 37 9.61 12.06 20.14
C GLU A 37 10.14 10.66 20.45
N HIS A 38 11.32 10.37 19.88
CA HIS A 38 12.10 9.14 19.98
C HIS A 38 11.64 7.96 19.10
N ALA A 39 11.86 8.10 17.80
CA ALA A 39 12.52 6.98 17.12
C ALA A 39 13.98 7.02 17.59
N ASP A 40 14.37 6.06 18.41
CA ASP A 40 15.74 5.93 18.92
C ASP A 40 16.76 6.02 17.77
N LEU A 41 17.74 6.89 17.92
CA LEU A 41 18.85 7.07 16.98
C LEU A 41 19.68 5.78 16.76
N ALA A 42 19.43 4.74 17.55
CA ALA A 42 20.02 3.40 17.41
C ALA A 42 19.40 2.56 16.27
N ASP A 43 18.16 2.83 15.84
CA ASP A 43 17.43 1.99 14.86
C ASP A 43 17.77 2.32 13.40
N GLN A 44 18.56 3.36 13.14
CA GLN A 44 18.93 3.79 11.78
C GLN A 44 19.85 2.82 11.02
N ARG A 45 20.26 1.69 11.62
CA ARG A 45 21.13 0.69 11.00
C ARG A 45 20.43 -0.60 10.61
N VAL A 46 19.16 -0.78 10.95
CA VAL A 46 18.43 -2.00 10.55
C VAL A 46 17.97 -1.82 9.11
N ARG A 47 18.69 -2.42 8.18
CA ARG A 47 18.25 -2.52 6.79
C ARG A 47 16.99 -3.39 6.73
N CYS A 48 16.10 -3.09 5.78
CA CYS A 48 14.93 -3.92 5.50
C CYS A 48 15.35 -5.38 5.36
N ARG A 49 14.77 -6.27 6.18
CA ARG A 49 15.12 -7.69 6.22
C ARG A 49 14.85 -8.44 4.91
N ARG A 50 14.09 -7.82 3.99
CA ARG A 50 13.71 -8.41 2.69
C ARG A 50 14.49 -7.81 1.52
N CYS A 51 14.40 -6.50 1.33
CA CYS A 51 15.02 -5.85 0.18
C CYS A 51 16.23 -4.98 0.56
N GLY A 52 16.60 -4.88 1.84
CA GLY A 52 17.68 -4.02 2.31
C GLY A 52 19.04 -4.35 1.71
N ASN A 53 19.28 -5.61 1.33
CA ASN A 53 20.50 -6.01 0.64
C ASN A 53 20.62 -5.44 -0.79
N ILE A 54 19.48 -5.19 -1.45
CA ILE A 54 19.43 -4.67 -2.83
C ILE A 54 19.22 -3.15 -2.83
N SER A 55 18.27 -2.68 -2.02
CA SER A 55 17.83 -1.28 -1.99
C SER A 55 18.63 -0.39 -1.03
N GLY A 56 19.33 -0.97 -0.06
CA GLY A 56 19.95 -0.22 1.04
C GLY A 56 18.95 0.46 1.98
N ALA A 57 17.64 0.27 1.79
CA ALA A 57 16.61 0.97 2.54
C ALA A 57 16.55 0.50 4.01
N PRO A 58 16.33 1.43 4.97
CA PRO A 58 16.08 1.06 6.36
C PRO A 58 14.72 0.37 6.49
N GLU A 59 14.61 -0.60 7.40
CA GLU A 59 13.33 -1.18 7.74
C GLU A 59 12.49 -0.15 8.49
N SER A 60 11.31 0.16 7.97
CA SER A 60 10.37 1.06 8.64
C SER A 60 8.98 0.83 8.08
N LEU A 61 7.94 1.19 8.84
CA LEU A 61 6.56 1.13 8.33
C LEU A 61 6.36 1.97 7.07
N ALA A 62 7.06 3.11 6.97
CA ALA A 62 7.08 3.93 5.78
C ALA A 62 7.68 3.16 4.60
N HIS A 63 8.85 2.54 4.75
CA HIS A 63 9.44 1.73 3.69
C HIS A 63 8.55 0.53 3.30
N ILE A 64 8.15 -0.28 4.28
CA ILE A 64 7.35 -1.51 4.09
C ILE A 64 6.05 -1.22 3.36
N SER A 65 5.37 -0.11 3.70
CA SER A 65 4.06 0.21 3.14
C SER A 65 4.10 1.10 1.90
N GLN A 66 5.27 1.59 1.45
CA GLN A 66 5.36 2.57 0.36
C GLN A 66 6.28 2.15 -0.78
N THR A 67 7.47 1.61 -0.46
CA THR A 67 8.55 1.46 -1.46
C THR A 67 9.25 0.10 -1.42
N CYS A 68 8.93 -0.76 -0.43
CA CYS A 68 9.55 -2.07 -0.33
C CYS A 68 9.19 -2.94 -1.55
N MET A 69 10.23 -3.45 -2.23
CA MET A 69 10.06 -4.30 -3.41
C MET A 69 9.29 -5.59 -3.09
N PHE A 70 9.47 -6.13 -1.88
CA PHE A 70 8.82 -7.36 -1.43
C PHE A 70 7.29 -7.21 -1.30
N THR A 71 6.82 -6.02 -0.91
CA THR A 71 5.39 -5.72 -0.74
C THR A 71 4.80 -4.94 -1.91
N HIS A 72 5.58 -4.66 -2.96
CA HIS A 72 5.17 -3.80 -4.08
C HIS A 72 3.81 -4.19 -4.67
N GLY A 73 3.57 -5.48 -4.91
CA GLY A 73 2.27 -5.95 -5.43
C GLY A 73 1.09 -5.62 -4.52
N LEU A 74 1.27 -5.66 -3.18
CA LEU A 74 0.23 -5.28 -2.23
C LEU A 74 0.05 -3.75 -2.16
N ILE A 75 1.14 -2.99 -2.33
CA ILE A 75 1.11 -1.53 -2.42
C ILE A 75 0.29 -1.10 -3.64
N THR A 76 0.53 -1.72 -4.81
CA THR A 76 -0.26 -1.50 -6.03
C THR A 76 -1.72 -1.87 -5.82
N ARG A 77 -2.04 -3.03 -5.24
CA ARG A 77 -3.44 -3.41 -4.95
C ARG A 77 -4.15 -2.46 -3.99
N ARG A 78 -3.43 -1.84 -3.03
CA ARG A 78 -4.00 -0.81 -2.15
C ARG A 78 -4.34 0.45 -2.94
N HIS A 79 -3.44 0.88 -3.80
CA HIS A 79 -3.64 2.00 -4.70
C HIS A 79 -4.84 1.78 -5.62
N ASP A 80 -4.87 0.63 -6.32
CA ASP A 80 -5.91 0.31 -7.29
C ASP A 80 -7.30 0.26 -6.66
N ALA A 81 -7.42 -0.19 -5.41
CA ALA A 81 -8.69 -0.19 -4.70
C ALA A 81 -9.29 1.21 -4.51
N VAL A 82 -8.44 2.21 -4.31
CA VAL A 82 -8.87 3.62 -4.21
C VAL A 82 -9.28 4.13 -5.59
N VAL A 83 -8.45 3.88 -6.62
CA VAL A 83 -8.74 4.25 -8.01
C VAL A 83 -10.07 3.64 -8.46
N ASP A 84 -10.28 2.35 -8.23
CA ASP A 84 -11.48 1.61 -8.63
C ASP A 84 -12.72 2.16 -7.93
N LYS A 85 -12.58 2.52 -6.65
CA LYS A 85 -13.72 3.08 -5.92
C LYS A 85 -14.06 4.49 -6.40
N ILE A 86 -13.07 5.32 -6.73
CA ILE A 86 -13.31 6.64 -7.33
C ILE A 86 -13.96 6.49 -8.70
N ALA A 87 -13.46 5.56 -9.53
CA ALA A 87 -14.03 5.27 -10.84
C ALA A 87 -15.49 4.81 -10.74
N SER A 88 -15.79 3.88 -9.83
CA SER A 88 -17.17 3.45 -9.54
C SER A 88 -18.06 4.62 -9.14
N ILE A 89 -17.60 5.52 -8.26
CA ILE A 89 -18.38 6.70 -7.86
C ILE A 89 -18.61 7.65 -9.04
N ALA A 90 -17.62 7.83 -9.93
CA ALA A 90 -17.76 8.66 -11.11
C ALA A 90 -18.78 8.05 -12.10
N ILE A 91 -18.72 6.74 -12.33
CA ILE A 91 -19.66 6.01 -13.18
C ILE A 91 -21.08 6.10 -12.63
N ASP A 92 -21.27 5.93 -11.32
CA ASP A 92 -22.56 6.09 -10.65
C ASP A 92 -23.12 7.53 -10.80
N ALA A 93 -22.25 8.52 -10.96
CA ALA A 93 -22.60 9.91 -11.25
C ALA A 93 -22.80 10.21 -12.76
N GLY A 94 -22.72 9.19 -13.61
CA GLY A 94 -22.91 9.27 -15.06
C GLY A 94 -21.72 9.82 -15.82
N TYR A 95 -20.50 9.60 -15.33
CA TYR A 95 -19.26 9.84 -16.07
C TYR A 95 -18.83 8.55 -16.76
N ASP A 96 -18.26 8.69 -17.96
CA ASP A 96 -17.39 7.65 -18.50
C ASP A 96 -15.99 7.81 -17.89
N SER A 97 -15.18 6.75 -17.92
CA SER A 97 -13.85 6.80 -17.32
C SER A 97 -12.82 5.96 -18.06
N LEU A 98 -11.67 6.56 -18.35
CA LEU A 98 -10.49 5.85 -18.84
C LEU A 98 -9.58 5.53 -17.67
N ARG A 99 -9.31 4.25 -17.46
CA ARG A 99 -8.38 3.78 -16.42
C ARG A 99 -6.97 3.65 -17.01
N GLU A 100 -6.00 4.22 -16.31
CA GLU A 100 -4.58 4.09 -16.65
C GLU A 100 -4.22 4.41 -18.13
N PRO A 101 -4.78 5.46 -18.77
CA PRO A 101 -4.54 5.71 -20.19
C PRO A 101 -3.08 6.04 -20.46
N ILE A 102 -2.55 5.51 -21.57
CA ILE A 102 -1.18 5.80 -22.01
C ILE A 102 -1.23 7.02 -22.93
N LEU A 103 -0.70 8.15 -22.45
CA LEU A 103 -0.70 9.42 -23.14
C LEU A 103 0.71 9.79 -23.59
N ARG A 104 0.87 10.23 -24.84
CA ARG A 104 2.14 10.73 -25.36
C ARG A 104 2.09 12.25 -25.48
N CYS A 105 3.03 12.93 -24.85
CA CYS A 105 3.15 14.39 -24.84
C CYS A 105 4.63 14.76 -24.71
N ASP A 106 5.12 15.65 -25.57
CA ASP A 106 6.50 16.13 -25.62
C ASP A 106 7.56 15.00 -25.72
N GLY A 107 7.26 13.97 -26.52
CA GLY A 107 8.13 12.79 -26.67
C GLY A 107 8.21 11.90 -25.43
N GLN A 108 7.46 12.19 -24.36
CA GLN A 108 7.39 11.40 -23.14
C GLN A 108 6.07 10.64 -23.04
N THR A 109 6.13 9.48 -22.38
CA THR A 109 4.93 8.67 -22.09
C THR A 109 4.47 8.94 -20.67
N TRP A 110 3.18 9.27 -20.54
CA TRP A 110 2.51 9.58 -19.29
C TRP A 110 1.39 8.58 -19.05
N LYS A 111 1.17 8.24 -17.78
CA LYS A 111 0.15 7.29 -17.35
C LYS A 111 -0.53 7.82 -16.09
N PRO A 112 -1.53 8.70 -16.21
CA PRO A 112 -2.37 9.06 -15.06
C PRO A 112 -3.24 7.86 -14.66
N ASP A 113 -3.70 7.81 -13.41
CA ASP A 113 -4.47 6.67 -12.91
C ASP A 113 -5.89 6.60 -13.48
N LEU A 114 -6.55 7.76 -13.58
CA LEU A 114 -7.94 7.83 -14.02
C LEU A 114 -8.23 9.13 -14.77
N VAL A 115 -9.03 9.04 -15.83
CA VAL A 115 -9.57 10.18 -16.56
C VAL A 115 -11.08 10.04 -16.69
N PRO A 116 -11.88 10.53 -15.71
CA PRO A 116 -13.32 10.67 -15.88
C PRO A 116 -13.66 11.81 -16.85
N TYR A 117 -14.70 11.61 -17.66
CA TYR A 117 -15.22 12.62 -18.57
C TYR A 117 -16.75 12.54 -18.71
N LYS A 118 -17.38 13.70 -18.92
CA LYS A 118 -18.82 13.83 -19.08
C LYS A 118 -19.16 15.09 -19.86
N GLY A 119 -19.93 14.94 -20.94
CA GLY A 119 -20.28 16.06 -21.82
C GLY A 119 -19.02 16.71 -22.40
N GLU A 120 -18.85 18.02 -22.17
CA GLU A 120 -17.71 18.78 -22.69
C GLU A 120 -16.50 18.86 -21.75
N ASN A 121 -16.55 18.17 -20.60
CA ASN A 121 -15.54 18.28 -19.55
C ASN A 121 -14.85 16.92 -19.30
N SER A 122 -13.52 16.94 -19.22
CA SER A 122 -12.68 15.84 -18.75
C SER A 122 -11.87 16.27 -17.53
N PHE A 123 -11.43 15.29 -16.75
CA PHE A 123 -10.65 15.53 -15.56
C PHE A 123 -9.58 14.47 -15.40
N ILE A 124 -8.36 14.87 -15.09
CA ILE A 124 -7.27 13.93 -14.79
C ILE A 124 -7.21 13.75 -13.27
N VAL A 125 -7.34 12.51 -12.80
CA VAL A 125 -7.22 12.16 -11.37
C VAL A 125 -6.04 11.22 -11.19
N ASP A 126 -5.13 11.60 -10.31
CA ASP A 126 -4.04 10.73 -9.88
C ASP A 126 -4.11 10.51 -8.37
N VAL A 127 -3.99 9.26 -7.96
CA VAL A 127 -4.11 8.82 -6.57
C VAL A 127 -2.70 8.72 -5.98
N ALA A 128 -2.58 9.09 -4.70
CA ALA A 128 -1.37 8.78 -3.95
C ALA A 128 -1.69 8.44 -2.50
N ILE A 129 -0.93 7.50 -1.96
CA ILE A 129 -1.13 7.00 -0.60
C ILE A 129 0.15 7.17 0.23
N PRO A 130 0.62 8.41 0.47
CA PRO A 130 1.88 8.63 1.17
C PRO A 130 1.77 8.21 2.64
N TYR A 131 2.87 7.71 3.21
CA TYR A 131 2.94 7.55 4.67
C TYR A 131 3.03 8.92 5.31
N GLU A 132 2.12 9.24 6.25
CA GLU A 132 2.07 10.58 6.84
C GLU A 132 3.32 10.81 7.71
N SER A 133 4.21 11.68 7.22
CA SER A 133 5.45 12.08 7.87
C SER A 133 5.42 13.58 8.17
N LYS A 134 6.59 14.23 8.29
CA LYS A 134 6.69 15.69 8.43
C LYS A 134 6.19 16.43 7.18
N GLU A 135 6.15 15.77 6.02
CA GLU A 135 5.67 16.39 4.78
C GLU A 135 4.14 16.48 4.72
N PRO A 136 3.56 17.67 4.44
CA PRO A 136 2.12 17.82 4.33
C PRO A 136 1.53 17.07 3.13
N LEU A 137 0.38 16.40 3.32
CA LEU A 137 -0.37 15.75 2.24
C LEU A 137 -0.73 16.73 1.11
N ALA A 138 -0.99 18.00 1.44
CA ALA A 138 -1.31 19.05 0.49
C ALA A 138 -0.15 19.32 -0.51
N ARG A 139 1.10 19.15 -0.08
CA ARG A 139 2.26 19.28 -0.99
C ARG A 139 2.24 18.20 -2.05
N ARG A 140 2.01 16.94 -1.65
CA ARG A 140 1.91 15.79 -2.57
C ARG A 140 0.75 15.95 -3.56
N HIS A 141 -0.38 16.51 -3.09
CA HIS A 141 -1.52 16.87 -3.94
C HIS A 141 -1.09 17.85 -5.05
N HIS A 142 -0.46 18.96 -4.67
CA HIS A 142 -0.02 19.99 -5.62
C HIS A 142 1.01 19.47 -6.63
N GLU A 143 1.99 18.67 -6.19
CA GLU A 143 2.99 18.05 -7.06
C GLU A 143 2.35 17.15 -8.13
N LYS A 144 1.33 16.38 -7.75
CA LYS A 144 0.58 15.50 -8.66
C LYS A 144 -0.27 16.29 -9.66
N CYS A 145 -0.99 17.32 -9.22
CA CYS A 145 -1.73 18.20 -10.13
C CYS A 145 -0.79 18.85 -11.16
N ARG A 146 0.33 19.40 -10.69
CA ARG A 146 1.35 20.04 -11.55
C ARG A 146 1.98 19.05 -12.54
N LYS A 147 2.19 17.79 -12.14
CA LYS A 147 2.79 16.76 -13.00
C LYS A 147 2.01 16.56 -14.29
N TYR A 148 0.68 16.55 -14.22
CA TYR A 148 -0.21 16.24 -15.33
C TYR A 148 -0.85 17.46 -16.00
N GLU A 149 -0.55 18.67 -15.52
CA GLU A 149 -1.09 19.92 -16.07
C GLU A 149 -0.90 20.06 -17.59
N ARG A 150 0.26 19.63 -18.10
CA ARG A 150 0.58 19.67 -19.53
C ARG A 150 -0.30 18.75 -20.39
N LEU A 151 -0.93 17.74 -19.81
CA LEU A 151 -1.69 16.73 -20.55
C LEU A 151 -3.11 17.16 -20.88
N LYS A 152 -3.56 18.33 -20.39
CA LYS A 152 -4.93 18.83 -20.59
C LYS A 152 -5.34 18.81 -22.07
N ALA A 153 -4.48 19.30 -22.96
CA ALA A 153 -4.77 19.32 -24.40
C ALA A 153 -4.86 17.90 -24.99
N THR A 154 -3.92 17.02 -24.64
CA THR A 154 -3.92 15.62 -25.09
C THR A 154 -5.17 14.87 -24.61
N VAL A 155 -5.59 15.11 -23.38
CA VAL A 155 -6.79 14.50 -22.80
C VAL A 155 -8.04 15.02 -23.49
N CYS A 156 -8.17 16.34 -23.71
CA CYS A 156 -9.29 16.90 -24.47
C CYS A 156 -9.46 16.24 -25.84
N THR A 157 -8.36 16.04 -26.58
CA THR A 157 -8.40 15.35 -27.87
C THR A 157 -8.83 13.89 -27.73
N LEU A 158 -8.32 13.18 -26.73
CA LEU A 158 -8.64 11.77 -26.50
C LEU A 158 -10.11 11.55 -26.13
N THR A 159 -10.64 12.36 -25.21
CA THR A 159 -12.02 12.25 -24.71
C THR A 159 -13.02 13.04 -25.55
N LYS A 160 -12.57 13.76 -26.58
CA LYS A 160 -13.39 14.67 -27.41
C LYS A 160 -14.12 15.74 -26.58
N THR A 161 -13.49 16.22 -25.52
CA THR A 161 -14.01 17.25 -24.61
C THR A 161 -13.38 18.61 -24.91
N LYS A 162 -14.03 19.71 -24.52
CA LYS A 162 -13.49 21.06 -24.71
C LYS A 162 -12.60 21.49 -23.54
N ASN A 163 -12.98 21.13 -22.32
CA ASN A 163 -12.27 21.54 -21.11
C ASN A 163 -11.67 20.34 -20.40
N CYS A 164 -10.43 20.49 -19.92
CA CYS A 164 -9.78 19.52 -19.05
C CYS A 164 -9.19 20.21 -17.82
N ALA A 165 -9.46 19.66 -16.64
CA ALA A 165 -8.79 20.06 -15.40
C ALA A 165 -7.99 18.90 -14.78
N THR A 166 -7.11 19.23 -13.85
CA THR A 166 -6.23 18.28 -13.15
C THR A 166 -6.61 18.24 -11.68
N GLY A 167 -6.53 17.06 -11.09
CA GLY A 167 -6.75 16.83 -9.68
C GLY A 167 -5.98 15.64 -9.16
N ALA A 168 -5.95 15.54 -7.84
CA ALA A 168 -5.33 14.41 -7.17
C ALA A 168 -6.17 13.99 -5.96
N ILE A 169 -6.11 12.70 -5.63
CA ILE A 169 -6.71 12.16 -4.42
C ILE A 169 -5.59 11.60 -3.55
N ILE A 170 -5.30 12.31 -2.46
CA ILE A 170 -4.26 11.96 -1.50
C ILE A 170 -4.92 11.46 -0.23
N ILE A 171 -4.67 10.19 0.10
CA ILE A 171 -5.12 9.59 1.36
C ILE A 171 -3.88 9.06 2.05
N GLY A 172 -3.57 9.55 3.24
CA GLY A 172 -2.41 9.07 3.96
C GLY A 172 -2.54 7.59 4.33
N ALA A 173 -1.41 6.88 4.44
CA ALA A 173 -1.39 5.44 4.70
C ALA A 173 -2.06 5.03 6.02
N ARG A 174 -2.16 5.96 6.99
CA ARG A 174 -2.90 5.77 8.25
C ARG A 174 -4.36 6.23 8.17
N GLY A 175 -4.87 6.52 6.97
CA GLY A 175 -6.27 6.87 6.73
C GLY A 175 -6.56 8.37 6.77
N ALA A 176 -5.55 9.25 6.74
CA ALA A 176 -5.78 10.69 6.75
C ALA A 176 -6.31 11.19 5.39
N TRP A 177 -7.50 11.79 5.37
CA TRP A 177 -8.03 12.45 4.17
C TRP A 177 -7.34 13.80 3.96
N CYS A 178 -6.78 14.05 2.78
CA CYS A 178 -6.27 15.39 2.46
C CYS A 178 -7.45 16.35 2.15
N PRO A 179 -7.54 17.52 2.81
CA PRO A 179 -8.60 18.50 2.52
C PRO A 179 -8.62 18.97 1.05
N ARG A 180 -7.46 18.98 0.37
CA ARG A 180 -7.35 19.38 -1.04
C ARG A 180 -8.01 18.41 -2.01
N ASN A 181 -8.30 17.19 -1.59
CA ASN A 181 -9.10 16.26 -2.37
C ASN A 181 -10.49 16.84 -2.66
N ASP A 182 -11.07 17.55 -1.70
CA ASP A 182 -12.41 18.13 -1.85
C ASP A 182 -12.44 19.25 -2.90
N GLU A 183 -11.33 19.98 -3.05
CA GLU A 183 -11.15 20.96 -4.12
C GLU A 183 -11.10 20.27 -5.50
N SER A 184 -10.31 19.19 -5.63
CA SER A 184 -10.27 18.41 -6.87
C SER A 184 -11.61 17.78 -7.23
N LEU A 185 -12.33 17.22 -6.25
CA LEU A 185 -13.65 16.62 -6.46
C LEU A 185 -14.71 17.66 -6.85
N LYS A 186 -14.66 18.85 -6.23
CA LYS A 186 -15.54 19.96 -6.57
C LYS A 186 -15.26 20.47 -8.00
N LEU A 187 -14.00 20.60 -8.40
CA LEU A 187 -13.62 20.98 -9.76
C LEU A 187 -14.07 19.94 -10.79
N ALA A 188 -13.99 18.65 -10.45
CA ALA A 188 -14.46 17.55 -11.29
C ALA A 188 -15.99 17.43 -11.35
N ASN A 189 -16.72 18.14 -10.48
CA ASN A 189 -18.15 17.97 -10.23
C ASN A 189 -18.53 16.52 -9.82
N ILE A 190 -17.64 15.83 -9.12
CA ILE A 190 -17.87 14.48 -8.58
C ILE A 190 -18.20 14.61 -7.10
N ASN A 191 -19.44 14.33 -6.72
CA ASN A 191 -19.88 14.44 -5.33
C ASN A 191 -19.61 13.13 -4.56
N ILE A 192 -18.69 13.19 -3.60
CA ILE A 192 -18.40 12.08 -2.69
C ILE A 192 -18.98 12.36 -1.31
N LYS A 193 -19.92 11.51 -0.88
CA LYS A 193 -20.55 11.57 0.45
C LYS A 193 -19.54 11.25 1.55
N TYR A 194 -19.77 11.76 2.75
CA TYR A 194 -18.92 11.50 3.92
C TYR A 194 -18.65 10.00 4.15
N ARG A 195 -19.69 9.15 4.06
CA ARG A 195 -19.55 7.69 4.20
C ARG A 195 -18.59 7.06 3.18
N GLN A 196 -18.58 7.57 1.95
CA GLN A 196 -17.66 7.11 0.90
C GLN A 196 -16.23 7.57 1.19
N LYS A 197 -16.02 8.80 1.65
CA LYS A 197 -14.71 9.28 2.11
C LYS A 197 -14.17 8.42 3.26
N ALA A 198 -15.00 8.17 4.27
CA ALA A 198 -14.66 7.32 5.40
C ALA A 198 -14.29 5.90 4.95
N LEU A 199 -15.07 5.31 4.03
CA LEU A 199 -14.77 3.99 3.46
C LEU A 199 -13.43 3.96 2.74
N LEU A 200 -13.10 4.99 1.94
CA LEU A 200 -11.79 5.09 1.28
C LEU A 200 -10.65 5.14 2.29
N CYS A 201 -10.77 5.99 3.32
CA CYS A 201 -9.77 6.09 4.39
C CYS A 201 -9.58 4.78 5.15
N LEU A 202 -10.68 4.12 5.52
CA LEU A 202 -10.65 2.83 6.21
C LEU A 202 -10.05 1.73 5.33
N THR A 203 -10.40 1.70 4.04
CA THR A 203 -9.82 0.75 3.07
C THR A 203 -8.30 0.94 2.96
N VAL A 204 -7.83 2.19 2.91
CA VAL A 204 -6.40 2.50 2.87
C VAL A 204 -5.69 2.04 4.14
N LEU A 205 -6.25 2.36 5.32
CA LEU A 205 -5.68 1.96 6.61
C LEU A 205 -5.64 0.43 6.75
N GLU A 206 -6.77 -0.25 6.48
CA GLU A 206 -6.89 -1.71 6.55
C GLU A 206 -5.86 -2.39 5.63
N ARG A 207 -5.78 -1.95 4.38
CA ARG A 207 -4.82 -2.52 3.41
C ARG A 207 -3.38 -2.20 3.76
N THR A 208 -3.10 -1.05 4.38
CA THR A 208 -1.78 -0.73 4.92
C THR A 208 -1.40 -1.69 6.04
N ASN A 209 -2.32 -1.98 6.95
CA ASN A 209 -2.10 -2.98 8.01
C ASN A 209 -1.91 -4.39 7.43
N LYS A 210 -2.66 -4.77 6.39
CA LYS A 210 -2.46 -6.04 5.67
C LYS A 210 -1.07 -6.13 5.04
N ILE A 211 -0.58 -5.05 4.42
CA ILE A 211 0.80 -4.99 3.87
C ILE A 211 1.83 -5.25 4.98
N ILE A 212 1.70 -4.55 6.11
CA ILE A 212 2.63 -4.66 7.23
C ILE A 212 2.55 -6.05 7.85
N SER A 213 1.35 -6.55 8.15
CA SER A 213 1.11 -7.88 8.71
C SER A 213 1.68 -8.98 7.82
N TRP A 214 1.46 -8.90 6.51
CA TRP A 214 2.01 -9.85 5.55
C TRP A 214 3.54 -9.81 5.52
N PHE A 215 4.14 -8.60 5.54
CA PHE A 215 5.60 -8.45 5.62
C PHE A 215 6.18 -9.11 6.88
N MET A 216 5.54 -8.91 8.04
CA MET A 216 5.97 -9.47 9.32
C MET A 216 5.84 -11.01 9.34
N GLN A 217 4.68 -11.55 8.95
CA GLN A 217 4.42 -13.00 8.96
C GLN A 217 5.33 -13.77 8.01
N ALA A 218 5.52 -13.25 6.79
CA ALA A 218 6.37 -13.92 5.83
C ALA A 218 7.80 -14.12 6.37
N SER A 219 8.26 -13.24 7.29
CA SER A 219 9.60 -13.32 7.86
C SER A 219 9.80 -14.48 8.83
N GLU A 220 8.72 -15.04 9.38
CA GLU A 220 8.76 -16.21 10.26
C GLU A 220 8.80 -17.52 9.46
N GLU A 221 8.06 -17.61 8.34
CA GLU A 221 7.97 -18.83 7.51
C GLU A 221 9.22 -19.13 6.67
N LEU A 222 10.09 -18.14 6.47
CA LEU A 222 11.34 -18.26 5.70
C LEU A 222 12.60 -18.18 6.57
N GLN A 223 12.48 -18.36 7.89
CA GLN A 223 13.68 -18.75 8.63
C GLN A 223 14.09 -20.13 8.14
N PRO A 224 15.27 -20.32 7.49
CA PRO A 224 15.78 -21.67 7.33
C PRO A 224 15.83 -22.23 8.74
N ARG A 225 15.10 -23.33 8.98
CA ARG A 225 15.40 -24.18 10.13
C ARG A 225 16.89 -24.42 10.02
N ILE A 226 17.67 -23.80 10.90
CA ILE A 226 19.09 -24.06 11.01
C ILE A 226 19.15 -25.53 11.45
N ILE A 227 19.21 -26.44 10.47
CA ILE A 227 19.68 -27.78 10.69
C ILE A 227 21.14 -27.55 11.04
N PHE A 228 21.43 -27.60 12.33
CA PHE A 228 22.77 -27.51 12.88
C PHE A 228 23.56 -28.66 12.27
N TRP A 229 24.29 -28.40 11.19
CA TRP A 229 25.22 -29.38 10.65
C TRP A 229 26.35 -29.47 11.67
N PRO A 230 26.59 -30.63 12.30
CA PRO A 230 27.66 -30.74 13.29
C PRO A 230 28.98 -30.45 12.58
N SER A 231 29.73 -29.45 13.04
CA SER A 231 31.01 -29.02 12.46
C SER A 231 32.17 -29.98 12.76
N SER A 232 31.89 -31.26 13.06
CA SER A 232 32.93 -32.24 13.36
C SER A 232 32.57 -33.58 12.74
N THR A 233 33.52 -34.15 12.01
CA THR A 233 33.49 -35.51 11.46
C THR A 233 33.26 -36.58 12.53
N ALA A 234 33.50 -36.27 13.81
CA ALA A 234 33.23 -37.17 14.93
C ALA A 234 31.73 -37.44 15.16
N ALA A 235 30.85 -36.47 14.90
CA ALA A 235 29.41 -36.62 15.14
C ALA A 235 28.71 -37.49 14.07
N LEU A 236 29.29 -37.60 12.87
CA LEU A 236 28.78 -38.48 11.81
C LEU A 236 29.07 -39.96 12.10
N THR A 237 30.11 -40.27 12.88
CA THR A 237 30.47 -41.65 13.21
C THR A 237 29.54 -42.23 14.29
N GLU A 238 29.09 -41.41 15.25
CA GLU A 238 28.12 -41.85 16.28
C GLU A 238 26.70 -42.03 15.71
N ALA A 239 26.28 -41.19 14.75
CA ALA A 239 24.99 -41.33 14.07
C ALA A 239 24.92 -42.58 13.17
N LEU A 240 26.05 -43.02 12.60
CA LEU A 240 26.14 -44.25 11.81
C LEU A 240 26.36 -45.50 12.68
N ALA A 241 26.95 -45.37 13.88
CA ALA A 241 27.10 -46.47 14.82
C ALA A 241 25.78 -46.85 15.52
N SER A 242 24.83 -45.92 15.63
CA SER A 242 23.53 -46.11 16.27
C SER A 242 22.45 -46.71 15.35
N SER A 243 22.75 -46.92 14.07
CA SER A 243 21.84 -47.54 13.08
C SER A 243 22.26 -48.96 12.67
N GLY A 244 22.90 -49.69 13.59
CA GLY A 244 23.26 -51.09 13.40
C GLY A 244 22.15 -52.07 13.79
N GLN A 245 21.18 -52.30 12.89
CA GLN A 245 20.46 -53.59 12.81
C GLN A 245 19.86 -53.79 11.41
N GLY A 246 20.39 -54.78 10.67
CA GLY A 246 19.59 -55.50 9.67
C GLY A 246 20.06 -55.49 8.20
N ARG A 247 21.18 -56.19 7.94
CA ARG A 247 21.43 -57.13 6.83
C ARG A 247 21.22 -56.70 5.36
N ASP A 248 22.33 -56.88 4.64
CA ASP A 248 22.45 -57.39 3.26
C ASP A 248 21.80 -56.60 2.13
N LEU A 249 22.61 -55.81 1.41
CA LEU A 249 22.93 -56.06 0.00
C LEU A 249 23.84 -54.97 -0.60
N CYS A 250 24.80 -55.45 -1.40
CA CYS A 250 25.61 -54.72 -2.38
C CYS A 250 26.82 -53.91 -1.88
N ARG A 251 27.85 -54.69 -1.55
CA ARG A 251 29.27 -54.40 -1.68
C ARG A 251 29.62 -54.04 -3.14
N ARG A 252 29.45 -52.79 -3.56
CA ARG A 252 30.13 -52.18 -4.73
C ARG A 252 29.91 -50.65 -4.72
N SER A 253 30.97 -49.92 -5.07
CA SER A 253 31.00 -48.47 -5.35
C SER A 253 31.40 -47.50 -4.23
N THR A 254 32.28 -47.91 -3.31
CA THR A 254 33.11 -46.95 -2.55
C THR A 254 34.35 -46.45 -3.32
N SER A 255 34.62 -46.97 -4.52
CA SER A 255 35.67 -46.45 -5.41
C SER A 255 35.17 -45.39 -6.40
N ALA A 256 33.85 -45.20 -6.56
CA ALA A 256 33.29 -44.32 -7.58
C ALA A 256 33.09 -42.85 -7.10
N LEU A 257 33.11 -42.60 -5.79
CA LEU A 257 32.90 -41.27 -5.22
C LEU A 257 34.18 -40.46 -5.04
N THR A 258 35.35 -41.12 -5.02
CA THR A 258 36.64 -40.45 -4.88
C THR A 258 37.18 -39.89 -6.20
N GLU A 259 36.78 -40.44 -7.35
CA GLU A 259 37.19 -39.93 -8.67
C GLU A 259 36.34 -38.73 -9.14
N ALA A 260 35.10 -38.60 -8.69
CA ALA A 260 34.21 -37.50 -9.10
C ALA A 260 34.59 -36.13 -8.47
N LEU A 261 35.40 -36.12 -7.40
CA LEU A 261 35.84 -34.89 -6.73
C LEU A 261 37.18 -34.35 -7.25
N ALA A 262 37.87 -35.08 -8.14
CA ALA A 262 39.17 -34.68 -8.67
C ALA A 262 39.12 -33.93 -10.02
N SER A 263 37.95 -33.82 -10.68
CA SER A 263 37.86 -33.30 -12.07
C SER A 263 37.15 -31.95 -12.27
N SER A 264 36.72 -31.25 -11.21
CA SER A 264 36.02 -29.96 -11.37
C SER A 264 36.80 -28.72 -10.90
N VAL A 265 38.10 -28.87 -10.61
CA VAL A 265 39.03 -27.75 -10.41
C VAL A 265 39.82 -27.52 -11.70
N GLN A 266 39.19 -26.91 -12.71
CA GLN A 266 39.82 -26.10 -13.78
C GLN A 266 38.80 -25.70 -14.85
N GLY A 267 38.60 -24.40 -15.07
CA GLY A 267 37.79 -23.89 -16.18
C GLY A 267 37.45 -22.40 -16.08
N ARG A 268 38.36 -21.56 -16.57
CA ARG A 268 38.12 -20.14 -16.90
C ARG A 268 37.08 -20.06 -18.04
N ASP A 269 36.19 -19.06 -18.01
CA ASP A 269 36.20 -17.88 -18.89
C ASP A 269 34.83 -17.19 -18.94
N GLY A 270 34.84 -15.87 -19.13
CA GLY A 270 33.68 -14.99 -19.06
C GLY A 270 32.76 -15.08 -20.28
N SER A 271 31.45 -15.12 -20.03
CA SER A 271 30.43 -14.50 -20.89
C SER A 271 29.10 -14.41 -20.14
N ARG A 272 28.63 -13.17 -19.93
CA ARG A 272 27.28 -12.86 -19.45
C ARG A 272 26.30 -13.06 -20.61
N MET A 273 25.27 -13.87 -20.41
CA MET A 273 24.04 -13.87 -21.21
C MET A 273 22.81 -13.75 -20.28
N PRO A 274 21.73 -13.09 -20.72
CA PRO A 274 20.77 -12.43 -19.84
C PRO A 274 19.64 -13.34 -19.39
N ILE A 275 19.24 -13.20 -18.12
CA ILE A 275 18.03 -13.83 -17.58
C ILE A 275 16.84 -12.95 -17.93
N ALA A 276 15.94 -13.50 -18.74
CA ALA A 276 14.67 -12.93 -19.13
C ALA A 276 13.81 -12.59 -17.90
N LEU A 277 13.40 -11.33 -17.76
CA LEU A 277 12.36 -10.93 -16.82
C LEU A 277 10.99 -11.35 -17.36
N CYS A 278 10.30 -12.16 -16.55
CA CYS A 278 8.94 -12.63 -16.78
C CYS A 278 7.95 -11.45 -16.79
N ARG A 279 7.22 -11.29 -17.89
CA ARG A 279 6.01 -10.46 -18.01
C ARG A 279 4.89 -11.10 -17.18
N PHE A 280 4.35 -10.38 -16.20
CA PHE A 280 3.03 -10.71 -15.63
C PHE A 280 1.97 -9.85 -16.32
N ARG A 281 0.94 -10.56 -16.78
CA ARG A 281 -0.25 -10.07 -17.48
C ARG A 281 -1.39 -9.89 -16.49
#